data_AF-A0A9E4UU40-F1
#
_entry.id   AF-A0A9E4UU40-F1
#
_cell.length_a   1.000
_cell.length_b   1.000
_cell.length_c   1.000
_cell.angle_alpha   90.00
_cell.angle_beta   90.00
_cell.angle_gamma   90.00
#
_symmetry.space_group_name_H-M   'P 1'
#
loop_
_entity.id
_entity.type
_entity.pdbx_description
1 polymer ?
#
loop_
_entity_poly.entity_id
_entity_poly.type
_entity_poly.pdbx_seq_one_letter_code
_entity_poly.pdbx_strand_id
1 'polypeptide(L)'
;MAKSPILGLFESADHAADAGDALKAAGVPQTDYDFLTDTPYPEGAFGERYESHRLYIFPFVGAIIGLTVGILLTSMTQMAYPLVQGGKPILSLPPMAVVTYESTMLTAIIFTI
;
A
#
# COMPACT_ATOMS: atom_id res chain seq x y z
N MET A 1 5.56 -21.06 14.65
CA MET A 1 4.30 -21.61 14.13
C MET A 1 3.83 -22.68 15.10
N ALA A 2 2.77 -22.41 15.87
CA ALA A 2 2.27 -23.35 16.86
C ALA A 2 1.74 -24.63 16.17
N LYS A 3 1.99 -25.80 16.78
CA LYS A 3 1.71 -27.13 16.19
C LYS A 3 0.22 -27.52 16.16
N SER A 4 -0.69 -26.68 16.67
CA SER A 4 -2.14 -26.83 16.52
C SER A 4 -2.82 -25.47 16.68
N PRO A 5 -3.46 -24.93 15.63
CA PRO A 5 -4.30 -23.75 15.79
C PRO A 5 -5.57 -24.12 16.55
N ILE A 6 -5.93 -23.31 17.54
CA ILE A 6 -7.22 -23.39 18.25
C ILE A 6 -8.12 -22.32 17.63
N LEU A 7 -9.28 -22.73 17.10
CA LEU A 7 -10.29 -21.82 16.56
C LEU A 7 -11.45 -21.71 17.55
N GLY A 8 -11.67 -20.51 18.10
CA GLY A 8 -12.87 -20.18 18.87
C GLY A 8 -13.93 -19.58 17.96
N LEU A 9 -15.13 -20.15 17.93
CA LEU A 9 -16.27 -19.61 17.20
C LEU A 9 -17.20 -18.91 18.19
N PHE A 10 -17.52 -17.66 17.90
CA PHE A 10 -18.38 -16.81 18.74
C PHE A 10 -19.58 -16.31 17.93
N GLU A 11 -20.76 -16.29 18.53
CA GLU A 11 -21.99 -15.82 17.87
C GLU A 11 -22.10 -14.30 17.80
N SER A 12 -21.45 -13.59 18.74
CA SER A 12 -21.43 -12.13 18.81
C SER A 12 -20.01 -11.60 18.96
N ALA A 13 -19.79 -10.37 18.49
CA ALA A 13 -18.51 -9.69 18.64
C ALA A 13 -18.16 -9.40 20.10
N ASP A 14 -19.17 -9.12 20.95
CA ASP A 14 -18.96 -8.89 22.38
C ASP A 14 -18.33 -10.12 23.06
N HIS A 15 -18.82 -11.33 22.74
CA HIS A 15 -18.25 -12.57 23.27
C HIS A 15 -16.84 -12.84 22.76
N ALA A 16 -16.53 -12.45 21.52
CA ALA A 16 -15.17 -12.52 21.00
C ALA A 16 -14.23 -11.54 21.72
N ALA A 17 -14.68 -10.31 21.97
CA ALA A 17 -13.93 -9.30 22.71
C ALA A 17 -13.65 -9.74 24.16
N ASP A 18 -14.67 -10.26 24.86
CA ASP A 18 -14.54 -10.82 26.21
C ASP A 18 -13.51 -11.96 26.26
N ALA A 19 -13.51 -12.85 25.25
CA ALA A 19 -12.54 -13.92 25.13
C ALA A 19 -11.10 -13.38 24.89
N GLY A 20 -10.97 -12.32 24.10
CA GLY A 20 -9.71 -11.59 23.92
C GLY A 20 -9.14 -11.03 25.22
N ASP A 21 -9.99 -10.35 25.99
CA ASP A 21 -9.63 -9.80 27.28
C ASP A 21 -9.27 -10.90 28.28
N ALA A 22 -9.97 -12.04 28.26
CA ALA A 22 -9.63 -13.20 29.07
C ALA A 22 -8.26 -13.80 28.68
N LEU A 23 -7.94 -13.91 27.39
CA LEU A 23 -6.63 -14.38 26.91
C LEU A 23 -5.50 -13.41 27.30
N LYS A 24 -5.76 -12.11 27.21
CA LYS A 24 -4.85 -11.06 27.68
C LYS A 24 -4.62 -11.14 29.19
N ALA A 25 -5.67 -11.32 29.97
CA ALA A 25 -5.58 -11.52 31.43
C ALA A 25 -4.86 -12.81 31.82
N ALA A 26 -4.99 -13.87 31.01
CA ALA A 26 -4.25 -15.12 31.16
C ALA A 26 -2.77 -15.02 30.75
N GLY A 27 -2.32 -13.85 30.26
CA GLY A 27 -0.92 -13.61 29.89
C GLY A 27 -0.53 -14.19 28.53
N VAL A 28 -1.49 -14.54 27.68
CA VAL A 28 -1.21 -14.95 26.29
C VAL A 28 -0.74 -13.72 25.51
N PRO A 29 0.44 -13.78 24.85
CA PRO A 29 0.93 -12.66 24.07
C PRO A 29 -0.01 -12.37 22.91
N GLN A 30 -0.26 -11.08 22.64
CA GLN A 30 -1.16 -10.63 21.57
C GLN A 30 -0.71 -11.02 20.15
N THR A 31 0.50 -11.57 19.99
CA THR A 31 1.01 -12.09 18.72
C THR A 31 0.55 -13.51 18.41
N ASP A 32 -0.04 -14.20 19.40
CA ASP A 32 -0.38 -15.63 19.31
C ASP A 32 -1.87 -15.88 19.03
N TYR A 33 -2.70 -14.82 19.01
CA TYR A 33 -4.12 -14.89 18.67
C TYR A 33 -4.50 -13.74 17.74
N ASP A 34 -5.49 -13.99 16.87
CA ASP A 34 -5.98 -13.04 15.88
C ASP A 34 -7.51 -13.14 15.78
N PHE A 35 -8.18 -12.03 15.49
CA PHE A 35 -9.63 -11.98 15.35
C PHE A 35 -10.03 -12.03 13.89
N LEU A 36 -10.70 -13.11 13.49
CA LEU A 36 -11.24 -13.26 12.15
C LEU A 36 -12.69 -12.79 12.14
N THR A 37 -12.95 -11.65 11.51
CA THR A 37 -14.29 -11.07 11.37
C THR A 37 -14.63 -10.84 9.91
N ASP A 38 -15.86 -11.17 9.53
CA ASP A 38 -16.42 -10.90 8.19
C ASP A 38 -17.02 -9.48 8.10
N THR A 39 -17.11 -8.77 9.22
CA THR A 39 -17.62 -7.40 9.30
C THR A 39 -16.53 -6.43 9.75
N PRO A 40 -16.45 -5.23 9.13
CA PRO A 40 -15.47 -4.22 9.54
C PRO A 40 -15.85 -3.65 10.90
N TYR A 41 -15.00 -3.89 11.90
CA TYR A 41 -15.12 -3.24 13.22
C TYR A 41 -14.14 -2.06 13.32
N PRO A 42 -14.49 -1.00 14.07
CA PRO A 42 -13.58 0.10 14.34
C PRO A 42 -12.28 -0.38 14.98
N GLU A 43 -11.16 0.26 14.64
CA GLU A 43 -9.88 -0.05 15.30
C GLU A 43 -10.01 0.07 16.82
N GLY A 44 -9.56 -0.97 17.53
CA GLY A 44 -9.65 -1.06 18.99
C GLY A 44 -10.94 -1.68 19.53
N ALA A 45 -11.90 -2.09 18.69
CA ALA A 45 -13.11 -2.81 19.13
C ALA A 45 -12.80 -4.13 19.88
N PHE A 46 -11.66 -4.76 19.59
CA PHE A 46 -11.20 -6.00 20.24
C PHE A 46 -9.96 -5.79 21.13
N GLY A 47 -9.70 -4.55 21.56
CA GLY A 47 -8.49 -4.24 22.34
C GLY A 47 -7.18 -4.37 21.54
N GLU A 48 -7.31 -4.34 20.22
CA GLU A 48 -6.23 -4.51 19.24
C GLU A 48 -5.16 -3.41 19.37
N ARG A 49 -3.92 -3.83 19.14
CA ARG A 49 -2.74 -2.99 19.09
C ARG A 49 -2.77 -2.20 17.79
N TYR A 50 -2.57 -0.88 17.86
CA TYR A 50 -2.25 -0.10 16.65
C TYR A 50 -0.92 -0.61 16.10
N GLU A 51 -0.97 -1.44 15.06
CA GLU A 51 0.20 -1.83 14.31
C GLU A 51 0.47 -0.76 13.25
N SER A 52 1.40 0.14 13.56
CA SER A 52 1.79 1.22 12.64
C SER A 52 2.39 0.63 11.36
N HIS A 53 1.60 0.49 10.31
CA HIS A 53 2.10 0.07 9.02
C HIS A 53 2.80 1.23 8.29
N ARG A 54 3.98 0.97 7.74
CA ARG A 54 4.74 1.94 6.91
C ARG A 54 4.52 1.70 5.40
N LEU A 55 3.42 1.06 5.04
CA LEU A 55 3.09 0.68 3.66
C LEU A 55 3.09 1.87 2.69
N TYR A 56 2.78 3.08 3.16
CA TYR A 56 2.79 4.29 2.34
C TYR A 56 4.17 4.68 1.77
N ILE A 57 5.28 4.17 2.35
CA ILE A 57 6.63 4.52 1.90
C ILE A 57 6.94 3.86 0.55
N PHE A 58 6.47 2.64 0.32
CA PHE A 58 6.72 1.90 -0.92
C PHE A 58 6.17 2.60 -2.17
N PRO A 59 4.88 2.98 -2.26
CA PRO A 59 4.36 3.70 -3.42
C PRO A 59 5.01 5.08 -3.57
N PHE A 60 5.41 5.73 -2.47
CA PHE A 60 6.08 7.03 -2.53
C PHE A 60 7.46 6.93 -3.20
N VAL A 61 8.25 5.92 -2.84
CA VAL A 61 9.55 5.64 -3.48
C VAL A 61 9.34 5.26 -4.95
N GLY A 62 8.38 4.39 -5.23
CA GLY A 62 8.01 3.99 -6.60
C GLY A 62 7.61 5.19 -7.47
N ALA A 63 6.81 6.12 -6.94
CA ALA A 63 6.40 7.33 -7.63
C ALA A 63 7.59 8.23 -8.01
N ILE A 64 8.55 8.43 -7.10
CA ILE A 64 9.75 9.25 -7.39
C ILE A 64 10.59 8.64 -8.51
N ILE A 65 10.76 7.31 -8.50
CA ILE A 65 11.47 6.59 -9.55
C ILE A 65 10.71 6.73 -10.88
N GLY A 66 9.40 6.47 -10.89
CA GLY A 66 8.56 6.58 -12.09
C GLY A 66 8.51 7.98 -12.68
N LEU A 67 8.48 9.01 -11.83
CA LEU A 67 8.54 10.42 -12.23
C LEU A 67 9.89 10.74 -12.90
N THR A 68 10.98 10.32 -12.26
CA THR A 68 12.34 10.57 -12.78
C THR A 68 12.54 9.86 -14.12
N VAL A 69 12.14 8.59 -14.22
CA VAL A 69 12.23 7.80 -15.46
C VAL A 69 11.35 8.39 -16.56
N GLY A 70 10.11 8.82 -16.25
CA GLY A 70 9.20 9.42 -17.23
C GLY A 70 9.74 10.71 -17.84
N ILE A 71 10.30 11.60 -17.01
CA ILE A 71 10.93 12.83 -17.46
C ILE A 71 12.16 12.50 -18.32
N LEU A 72 13.05 11.64 -17.82
CA LEU A 72 14.27 11.27 -18.56
C LEU A 72 13.94 10.60 -19.89
N LEU A 73 13.00 9.67 -19.92
CA LEU A 73 12.60 8.96 -21.13
C LEU A 73 12.09 9.94 -22.19
N THR A 74 11.18 10.84 -21.82
CA THR A 74 10.60 11.80 -22.75
C THR A 74 11.63 12.85 -23.21
N SER A 75 12.44 13.39 -22.30
CA SER A 75 13.46 14.37 -22.66
C SER A 75 14.61 13.78 -23.48
N MET A 76 15.13 12.61 -23.10
CA MET A 76 16.25 11.98 -23.79
C MET A 76 15.86 11.53 -25.20
N THR A 77 14.66 10.97 -25.38
CA THR A 77 14.20 10.55 -26.72
C THR A 77 14.02 11.75 -27.65
N GLN A 78 13.43 12.84 -27.15
CA GLN A 78 13.26 14.08 -27.91
C GLN A 78 14.59 14.77 -28.23
N MET A 79 15.59 14.67 -27.35
CA MET A 79 16.94 15.21 -27.60
C MET A 79 17.78 14.33 -28.53
N ALA A 80 17.66 13.00 -28.42
CA ALA A 80 18.40 12.06 -29.25
C ALA A 80 17.93 12.08 -30.71
N TYR A 81 16.63 12.31 -30.93
CA TYR A 81 16.07 12.42 -32.27
C TYR A 81 15.09 13.61 -32.37
N PRO A 82 15.64 14.84 -32.54
CA PRO A 82 14.82 16.05 -32.54
C PRO A 82 14.01 16.16 -33.84
N LEU A 83 12.74 15.77 -33.76
CA LEU A 83 11.76 15.92 -34.84
C LEU A 83 10.79 17.05 -34.52
N VAL A 84 10.73 18.05 -35.38
CA VAL A 84 9.73 19.11 -35.29
C VAL A 84 8.41 18.58 -35.87
N GLN A 85 7.42 18.34 -35.01
CA GLN A 85 6.11 17.83 -35.39
C GLN A 85 5.04 18.90 -35.20
N GLY A 86 4.39 19.31 -36.29
CA GLY A 86 3.28 20.28 -36.26
C GLY A 86 3.67 21.65 -35.68
N GLY A 87 4.93 22.09 -35.86
CA GLY A 87 5.44 23.37 -35.36
C GLY A 87 5.65 23.46 -33.84
N LYS A 88 5.51 22.35 -33.12
CA LYS A 88 5.70 22.30 -31.67
C LYS A 88 7.18 22.32 -31.29
N PRO A 89 7.52 22.86 -30.10
CA PRO A 89 8.88 22.76 -29.58
C PRO A 89 9.27 21.28 -29.38
N ILE A 90 10.57 21.00 -29.51
CA ILE A 90 11.14 19.65 -29.33
C ILE A 90 10.78 19.09 -27.94
N LEU A 91 10.89 19.92 -26.90
CA LEU A 91 10.41 19.63 -25.55
C LEU A 91 9.00 20.20 -25.37
N SER A 92 7.98 19.40 -25.69
CA SER A 92 6.57 19.80 -25.55
C SER A 92 5.99 19.30 -24.23
N LEU A 93 5.78 20.20 -23.28
CA LEU A 93 5.31 19.86 -21.93
C LEU A 93 3.95 19.14 -21.88
N PRO A 94 2.90 19.51 -22.65
CA PRO A 94 1.61 18.83 -22.55
C PRO A 94 1.66 17.31 -22.84
N PRO A 95 2.28 16.82 -23.93
CA PRO A 95 2.43 15.39 -24.16
C PRO A 95 3.41 14.71 -23.20
N MET A 96 4.49 15.40 -22.79
CA MET A 96 5.43 14.85 -21.79
C MET A 96 4.76 14.59 -20.45
N ALA A 97 3.83 15.47 -20.04
CA ALA A 97 3.11 15.35 -18.78
C ALA A 97 2.25 14.08 -18.73
N VAL A 98 1.60 13.70 -19.83
CA VAL A 98 0.80 12.46 -19.91
C VAL A 98 1.67 11.24 -19.68
N VAL A 99 2.79 11.12 -20.42
CA VAL A 99 3.70 9.97 -20.28
C VAL A 99 4.31 9.91 -18.87
N THR A 100 4.71 11.06 -18.34
CA THR A 100 5.29 11.17 -16.99
C THR A 100 4.27 10.82 -15.90
N TYR A 101 3.01 11.20 -16.07
CA TYR A 101 1.92 10.83 -15.15
C TYR A 101 1.71 9.31 -15.12
N GLU A 102 1.60 8.69 -16.30
CA GLU A 102 1.40 7.24 -16.40
C GLU A 102 2.60 6.46 -15.86
N SER A 103 3.83 6.88 -16.14
CA SER A 103 5.04 6.23 -15.58
C SER A 103 5.13 6.34 -14.06
N THR A 104 4.70 7.49 -13.51
CA THR A 104 4.63 7.72 -12.06
C THR A 104 3.60 6.79 -11.41
N MET A 105 2.37 6.72 -11.95
CA MET A 105 1.33 5.84 -11.42
C MET A 105 1.70 4.36 -11.54
N LEU A 106 2.22 3.94 -12.69
CA LEU A 106 2.62 2.56 -12.92
C LEU A 106 3.67 2.10 -11.90
N THR A 107 4.73 2.89 -11.72
CA THR A 107 5.84 2.54 -10.82
C THR A 107 5.41 2.62 -9.35
N ALA A 108 4.49 3.53 -9.00
CA ALA A 108 3.90 3.58 -7.67
C ALA A 108 3.12 2.31 -7.34
N ILE A 109 2.30 1.80 -8.27
CA ILE A 109 1.51 0.58 -8.08
C ILE A 109 2.42 -0.66 -8.03
N ILE A 110 3.40 -0.78 -8.92
CA ILE A 110 4.33 -1.92 -8.92
C ILE A 110 5.07 -2.05 -7.59
N PHE A 111 5.43 -0.93 -6.95
CA PHE A 111 6.11 -0.97 -5.65
C PHE A 111 5.22 -1.40 -4.48
N THR A 112 3.90 -1.46 -4.66
CA THR A 112 2.95 -1.88 -3.60
C THR A 112 2.67 -3.37 -3.58
N ILE A 113 3.09 -4.10 -4.61
CA ILE A 113 2.92 -5.56 -4.77
C ILE A 113 4.22 -6.25 -4.37
#